data_AF-A0A0Q7VNF1-F1
#
_entry.id   AF-A0A0Q7VNF1-F1
#
_cell.length_a   1.000
_cell.length_b   1.000
_cell.length_c   1.000
_cell.angle_alpha   90.00
_cell.angle_beta   90.00
_cell.angle_gamma   90.00
#
_symmetry.space_group_name_H-M   'P 1'
#
loop_
_entity.id
_entity.type
_entity.pdbx_description
1 polymer ?
#
loop_
_entity_poly.entity_id
_entity_poly.type
_entity_poly.pdbx_seq_one_letter_code
_entity_poly.pdbx_strand_id
1 'polypeptide(L)'
;MESGLMADIAAGSQSAFAQLYDVTCAQIFGLILSVIPSRRAAEDVLQDCYLHVWARAVEFDARRGDVRAWISGIAHRRAVERTLSATAGTPVTPPSADGLHPGGAAAVA
;
A
#
# COMPACT_ATOMS: atom_id res chain seq x y z
N MET A 1 16.19 -21.30 -0.71
CA MET A 1 16.06 -21.46 -2.17
C MET A 1 15.48 -20.19 -2.82
N GLU A 2 14.54 -19.47 -2.19
CA GLU A 2 14.05 -18.18 -2.73
C GLU A 2 15.06 -17.02 -2.62
N SER A 3 15.94 -17.05 -1.60
CA SER A 3 16.98 -16.03 -1.40
C SER A 3 17.99 -15.94 -2.55
N GLY A 4 18.23 -17.05 -3.28
CA GLY A 4 19.05 -17.04 -4.49
C GLY A 4 18.38 -16.32 -5.67
N LEU A 5 17.04 -16.38 -5.76
CA LEU A 5 16.27 -15.65 -6.77
C LEU A 5 16.38 -14.14 -6.54
N MET A 6 16.39 -13.68 -5.29
CA MET A 6 16.47 -12.24 -4.98
C MET A 6 17.76 -11.58 -5.48
N ALA A 7 18.89 -12.28 -5.42
CA ALA A 7 20.15 -11.76 -5.97
C ALA A 7 20.08 -11.60 -7.49
N ASP A 8 19.46 -12.55 -8.19
CA ASP A 8 19.29 -12.52 -9.64
C ASP A 8 18.26 -11.44 -10.07
N ILE A 9 17.20 -11.25 -9.28
CA ILE A 9 16.23 -10.16 -9.47
C ILE A 9 16.90 -8.79 -9.27
N ALA A 10 17.76 -8.65 -8.26
CA ALA A 10 18.53 -7.43 -8.05
C ALA A 10 19.48 -7.11 -9.22
N ALA A 11 19.92 -8.13 -9.96
CA ALA A 11 20.67 -8.00 -11.20
C ALA A 11 19.80 -7.78 -12.45
N GLY A 12 18.47 -7.73 -12.31
CA GLY A 12 17.53 -7.48 -13.40
C GLY A 12 17.00 -8.73 -14.11
N SER A 13 17.13 -9.91 -13.52
CA SER A 13 16.60 -11.14 -14.12
C SER A 13 15.08 -11.24 -14.02
N GLN A 14 14.43 -11.07 -15.16
CA GLN A 14 12.97 -11.23 -15.28
C GLN A 14 12.52 -12.68 -15.01
N SER A 15 13.34 -13.66 -15.39
CA SER A 15 13.02 -15.08 -15.19
C SER A 15 13.02 -15.47 -13.71
N ALA A 16 13.95 -14.93 -12.90
CA ALA A 16 13.93 -15.14 -11.46
C ALA A 16 12.73 -14.45 -10.80
N PHE A 17 12.36 -13.27 -11.29
CA PHE A 17 11.18 -12.56 -10.80
C PHE A 17 9.88 -13.29 -11.12
N ALA A 18 9.74 -13.84 -12.33
CA ALA A 18 8.59 -14.66 -12.71
C ALA A 18 8.46 -15.90 -11.80
N GLN A 19 9.56 -16.62 -11.56
CA GLN A 19 9.57 -17.76 -10.64
C GLN A 19 9.16 -17.38 -9.22
N LEU A 20 9.66 -16.26 -8.71
CA LEU A 20 9.27 -15.73 -7.41
C LEU A 20 7.77 -15.41 -7.37
N TYR A 21 7.26 -14.74 -8.41
CA TYR A 21 5.85 -14.41 -8.53
C TYR A 21 4.99 -15.68 -8.52
N ASP A 22 5.31 -16.69 -9.34
CA ASP A 22 4.54 -17.93 -9.44
C ASP A 22 4.40 -18.64 -8.09
N VAL A 23 5.46 -18.66 -7.27
CA VAL A 23 5.44 -19.37 -5.99
C VAL A 23 4.87 -18.55 -4.82
N THR A 24 4.70 -17.23 -4.97
CA THR A 24 4.25 -16.35 -3.88
C THR A 24 2.94 -15.61 -4.15
N CYS A 25 2.50 -15.45 -5.41
CA CYS A 25 1.37 -14.60 -5.77
C CYS A 25 0.06 -14.98 -5.07
N ALA A 26 -0.27 -16.28 -5.00
CA ALA A 26 -1.51 -16.74 -4.39
C ALA A 26 -1.57 -16.44 -2.88
N GLN A 27 -0.46 -16.66 -2.17
CA GLN A 27 -0.37 -16.37 -0.73
C GLN A 27 -0.50 -14.87 -0.46
N ILE A 28 0.22 -14.05 -1.22
CA ILE A 28 0.21 -12.60 -1.05
C ILE A 28 -1.14 -12.01 -1.45
N PHE A 29 -1.78 -12.53 -2.48
CA PHE A 29 -3.12 -12.12 -2.88
C PHE A 29 -4.16 -12.45 -1.80
N GLY A 30 -4.08 -13.62 -1.17
CA GLY A 30 -4.93 -13.98 -0.03
C GLY A 30 -4.74 -13.03 1.17
N LEU A 31 -3.49 -12.64 1.45
CA LEU A 31 -3.20 -11.63 2.47
C LEU A 31 -3.86 -10.29 2.14
N ILE A 32 -3.72 -9.79 0.90
CA ILE A 32 -4.31 -8.50 0.50
C ILE A 32 -5.85 -8.55 0.58
N LEU A 33 -6.46 -9.66 0.16
CA LEU A 33 -7.92 -9.85 0.24
C LEU A 33 -8.45 -9.82 1.68
N SER A 34 -7.63 -10.25 2.66
CA SER A 34 -8.01 -10.17 4.07
C SER A 34 -8.11 -8.73 4.59
N VAL A 35 -7.42 -7.78 3.95
CA VAL A 35 -7.44 -6.35 4.28
C VAL A 35 -8.44 -5.58 3.42
N ILE A 36 -8.54 -5.93 2.14
CA ILE A 36 -9.40 -5.26 1.15
C ILE A 36 -10.36 -6.29 0.54
N PRO A 37 -11.65 -6.33 0.96
CA PRO A 37 -12.64 -7.29 0.45
C PRO A 37 -13.19 -6.87 -0.93
N SER A 38 -12.31 -6.43 -1.83
CA SER A 38 -12.62 -6.12 -3.23
C SER A 38 -11.53 -6.72 -4.10
N ARG A 39 -11.91 -7.73 -4.90
CA ARG A 39 -10.98 -8.46 -5.75
C ARG A 39 -10.20 -7.52 -6.68
N ARG A 40 -10.89 -6.59 -7.34
CA ARG A 40 -10.28 -5.65 -8.28
C ARG A 40 -9.24 -4.75 -7.59
N ALA A 41 -9.58 -4.21 -6.42
CA ALA A 41 -8.64 -3.38 -5.66
C ALA A 41 -7.46 -4.20 -5.14
N ALA A 42 -7.69 -5.46 -4.77
CA ALA A 42 -6.62 -6.37 -4.35
C ALA A 42 -5.66 -6.71 -5.51
N GLU A 43 -6.17 -6.87 -6.74
CA GLU A 43 -5.36 -7.10 -7.94
C GLU A 43 -4.44 -5.90 -8.23
N ASP A 44 -4.96 -4.68 -8.13
CA ASP A 44 -4.16 -3.45 -8.27
C ASP A 44 -3.03 -3.37 -7.22
N VAL A 45 -3.36 -3.67 -5.95
CA VAL A 45 -2.38 -3.66 -4.85
C VAL A 45 -1.35 -4.78 -5.01
N LEU A 46 -1.75 -5.96 -5.50
CA LEU A 46 -0.84 -7.06 -5.78
C LEU A 46 0.18 -6.64 -6.85
N GLN A 47 -0.27 -6.03 -7.94
CA GLN A 47 0.60 -5.56 -9.01
C GLN A 47 1.62 -4.53 -8.51
N ASP A 48 1.14 -3.51 -7.79
CA ASP A 48 2.00 -2.47 -7.21
C ASP A 48 3.00 -3.05 -6.17
N CYS A 49 2.57 -4.03 -5.37
CA CYS A 49 3.45 -4.76 -4.45
C CYS A 49 4.61 -5.44 -5.20
N TYR A 50 4.34 -6.16 -6.29
CA TYR A 50 5.38 -6.84 -7.06
C TYR A 50 6.28 -5.87 -7.83
N LEU A 51 5.75 -4.74 -8.31
CA LEU A 51 6.58 -3.65 -8.86
C LEU A 51 7.54 -3.10 -7.81
N HIS A 52 7.09 -2.98 -6.56
CA HIS A 52 7.93 -2.57 -5.43
C HIS A 52 8.98 -3.61 -5.08
N VAL A 53 8.64 -4.90 -5.13
CA VAL A 53 9.60 -6.01 -4.96
C VAL A 53 10.70 -5.94 -6.02
N TRP A 54 10.33 -5.76 -7.30
CA TRP A 54 11.31 -5.61 -8.39
C TRP A 54 12.24 -4.42 -8.15
N ALA A 55 11.67 -3.24 -7.85
CA ALA A 55 12.44 -2.01 -7.66
C ALA A 55 13.38 -2.05 -6.45
N ARG A 56 13.05 -2.83 -5.42
CA ARG A 56 13.75 -2.85 -4.13
C ARG A 56 14.42 -4.18 -3.82
N ALA A 57 14.55 -5.07 -4.81
CA ALA A 57 15.19 -6.36 -4.63
C ALA A 57 16.63 -6.25 -4.09
N VAL A 58 17.35 -5.18 -4.47
CA VAL A 58 18.70 -4.88 -3.96
C VAL A 58 18.74 -4.56 -2.45
N GLU A 59 17.62 -4.11 -1.88
CA GLU A 59 17.51 -3.81 -0.45
C GLU A 59 17.18 -5.06 0.40
N PHE A 60 16.87 -6.19 -0.24
CA PHE A 60 16.61 -7.44 0.47
C PHE A 60 17.89 -7.99 1.11
N ASP A 61 17.83 -8.24 2.41
CA ASP A 61 18.90 -8.87 3.17
C ASP A 61 18.39 -10.19 3.76
N ALA A 62 18.90 -11.30 3.25
CA ALA A 62 18.56 -12.66 3.71
C ALA A 62 18.89 -12.90 5.19
N ARG A 63 19.73 -12.07 5.82
CA ARG A 63 20.02 -12.14 7.26
C ARG A 63 18.92 -11.53 8.12
N ARG A 64 18.09 -10.66 7.55
CA ARG A 64 17.02 -9.93 8.26
C ARG A 64 15.68 -10.66 8.23
N GLY A 65 15.54 -11.68 7.39
CA GLY A 65 14.35 -12.52 7.34
C GLY A 65 14.18 -13.26 6.03
N ASP A 66 13.07 -13.99 5.95
CA ASP A 66 12.68 -14.72 4.75
C ASP A 66 12.03 -13.80 3.70
N VAL A 67 12.21 -14.16 2.43
CA VAL A 67 11.63 -13.48 1.27
C VAL A 67 10.12 -13.28 1.41
N ARG A 68 9.38 -14.32 1.83
CA ARG A 68 7.92 -14.26 1.94
C ARG A 68 7.49 -13.27 3.01
N ALA A 69 8.19 -13.23 4.13
CA ALA A 69 7.91 -12.29 5.21
C ALA A 69 8.15 -10.85 4.75
N TRP A 70 9.23 -10.62 4.00
CA TRP A 70 9.53 -9.31 3.44
C TRP A 70 8.44 -8.84 2.45
N ILE A 71 8.04 -9.69 1.50
CA ILE A 71 6.94 -9.38 0.55
C ILE A 71 5.61 -9.17 1.28
N SER A 72 5.31 -9.98 2.31
CA SER A 72 4.09 -9.84 3.10
C SER A 72 4.02 -8.48 3.81
N GLY A 73 5.16 -7.99 4.33
CA GLY A 73 5.24 -6.66 4.93
C GLY A 73 4.96 -5.53 3.93
N ILE A 74 5.50 -5.64 2.71
CA ILE A 74 5.22 -4.70 1.61
C ILE A 74 3.73 -4.72 1.27
N ALA A 75 3.17 -5.91 1.03
CA ALA A 75 1.78 -6.11 0.66
C ALA A 75 0.81 -5.56 1.71
N HIS A 76 1.03 -5.88 2.99
CA HIS A 76 0.19 -5.40 4.08
C HIS A 76 0.22 -3.87 4.18
N ARG A 77 1.40 -3.26 4.10
CA ARG A 77 1.52 -1.79 4.12
C ARG A 77 0.75 -1.14 2.98
N ARG A 78 0.92 -1.62 1.75
CA ARG A 78 0.21 -1.10 0.57
C ARG A 78 -1.30 -1.28 0.69
N ALA A 79 -1.76 -2.43 1.22
CA ALA A 79 -3.18 -2.68 1.43
C ALA A 79 -3.79 -1.71 2.46
N VAL A 80 -3.10 -1.46 3.58
CA VAL A 80 -3.52 -0.47 4.58
C VAL A 80 -3.56 0.94 3.99
N GLU A 81 -2.51 1.35 3.26
CA GLU A 81 -2.45 2.66 2.59
C GLU A 81 -3.65 2.86 1.64
N ARG A 82 -4.05 1.82 0.90
CA ARG A 82 -5.21 1.88 -0.01
C ARG A 82 -6.54 2.14 0.71
N THR A 83 -6.75 1.53 1.88
CA THR A 83 -7.96 1.72 2.71
C THR A 83 -7.98 3.12 3.34
N LEU A 84 -6.81 3.62 3.75
CA LEU A 84 -6.68 4.98 4.29
C LEU A 84 -6.98 6.04 3.21
N SER A 85 -6.46 5.88 1.99
CA SER A 85 -6.74 6.80 0.88
C SER A 85 -8.22 6.81 0.47
N ALA A 86 -8.93 5.69 0.59
CA ALA A 86 -10.38 5.65 0.33
C ALA A 86 -11.18 6.45 1.37
N THR A 87 -10.70 6.53 2.61
CA THR A 87 -11.36 7.25 3.72
C THR A 87 -11.13 8.77 3.64
N ALA A 88 -10.02 9.20 3.03
CA ALA A 88 -9.69 10.63 2.85
C ALA A 88 -10.55 11.35 1.77
N GLY A 89 -11.49 10.65 1.14
CA GLY A 89 -12.27 11.13 0.00
C GLY A 89 -13.62 11.80 0.32
N THR A 90 -14.04 11.92 1.58
CA THR A 90 -15.19 12.76 1.95
C THR A 90 -14.68 14.16 2.32
N PRO A 91 -14.83 15.19 1.46
CA PRO A 91 -14.69 16.55 1.94
C PRO A 91 -15.79 16.75 2.99
N VAL A 92 -15.39 16.83 4.26
CA VAL A 92 -16.25 17.40 5.28
C VAL A 92 -16.46 18.85 4.89
N THR A 93 -17.59 19.16 4.27
CA THR A 93 -18.06 20.53 4.13
C THR A 93 -18.24 21.04 5.57
N PRO A 94 -17.46 22.01 6.06
CA PRO A 94 -17.79 22.63 7.34
C PRO A 94 -19.20 23.21 7.20
N PRO A 95 -20.09 23.06 8.21
CA PRO A 95 -21.41 23.69 8.14
C PRO A 95 -21.19 25.18 7.93
N SER A 96 -21.72 25.70 6.81
CA SER A 96 -21.69 27.11 6.47
C SER A 96 -22.07 27.93 7.70
N ALA A 97 -21.19 28.84 8.09
CA ALA A 97 -21.45 29.86 9.09
C ALA A 97 -22.43 30.89 8.49
N ASP A 98 -23.69 30.49 8.34
CA ASP A 98 -24.80 31.41 8.16
C ASP A 98 -25.25 31.86 9.57
N GLY A 99 -25.03 33.13 9.89
CA GLY A 99 -25.53 33.73 11.13
C GLY A 99 -24.50 34.45 11.99
N LEU A 100 -23.79 35.43 11.45
CA LEU A 100 -23.32 36.56 12.28
C LEU A 100 -23.35 37.85 11.46
N HIS A 101 -24.51 38.48 11.43
CA HIS A 101 -24.61 39.92 11.16
C HIS A 101 -24.30 40.68 12.45
N PRO A 102 -23.20 41.46 12.55
CA PRO A 102 -23.07 42.42 13.64
C PRO A 102 -23.88 43.68 13.30
N GLY A 103 -25.13 43.71 13.75
CA GLY A 103 -25.92 44.93 13.84
C GLY A 103 -25.66 45.66 15.15
N GLY A 104 -25.21 46.91 15.05
CA GLY A 104 -25.74 48.00 15.86
C GLY A 104 -25.26 48.17 17.31
N ALA A 105 -24.38 49.16 17.47
CA ALA A 105 -24.57 50.33 18.34
C ALA A 105 -24.32 50.26 19.86
N ALA A 106 -23.90 51.45 20.32
CA ALA A 106 -23.95 52.03 21.66
C ALA A 106 -22.72 51.78 22.54
N ALA A 107 -21.81 52.75 22.63
CA ALA A 107 -21.91 53.99 23.44
C ALA A 107 -21.48 53.75 24.89
N VAL A 108 -20.30 54.28 25.23
CA VAL A 108 -19.87 54.75 26.56
C VAL A 108 -18.67 55.66 26.28
N ALA A 109 -18.83 56.98 26.32
CA ALA A 109 -18.84 57.83 27.52
C ALA A 109 -17.47 57.81 28.22
#